data_AF-K7NVI4-F1
#
_entry.id   AF-K7NVI4-F1
#
_cell.length_a   1.000
_cell.length_b   1.000
_cell.length_c   1.000
_cell.angle_alpha   90.00
_cell.angle_beta   90.00
_cell.angle_gamma   90.00
#
_symmetry.space_group_name_H-M   'P 1'
#
loop_
_entity.id
_entity.type
_entity.pdbx_description
1 polymer ?
#
loop_
_entity_poly.entity_id
_entity_poly.type
_entity_poly.pdbx_seq_one_letter_code
_entity_poly.pdbx_strand_id
1 'polypeptide(L)' 'MANLVMVIAKLPEAYAPFSPIVDVLPIIPVLFILLAFVWQASVSFR' A
#
# COMPACT_ATOMS: atom_id res chain seq x y z
N MET A 1 1.93 -19.09 10.60
CA MET A 1 0.91 -18.39 9.79
C MET A 1 1.09 -16.91 10.04
N ALA A 2 1.47 -16.14 9.02
CA ALA A 2 1.77 -14.71 9.16
C ALA A 2 0.52 -13.97 9.69
N ASN A 3 0.70 -13.30 10.82
CA ASN A 3 -0.38 -12.64 11.54
C ASN A 3 -0.73 -11.35 10.76
N LEU A 4 -1.90 -11.32 10.11
CA LEU A 4 -2.52 -10.08 9.62
C LEU A 4 -2.92 -9.26 10.86
N VAL A 5 -1.95 -8.68 11.54
CA VAL A 5 -2.21 -7.82 12.69
C VAL A 5 -2.83 -6.54 12.14
N MET A 6 -4.15 -6.50 12.11
CA MET A 6 -4.91 -5.26 12.13
C MET A 6 -4.55 -4.57 13.44
N VAL A 7 -3.53 -3.71 13.41
CA VAL A 7 -3.12 -2.91 14.56
C VAL A 7 -4.25 -1.92 14.83
N ILE A 8 -5.14 -2.26 15.77
CA ILE A 8 -6.15 -1.34 16.31
C ILE A 8 -5.45 -0.42 17.31
N ALA A 9 -4.48 0.36 16.85
CA ALA A 9 -3.79 1.36 17.66
C ALA A 9 -3.78 2.70 16.91
N LYS A 10 -3.99 3.79 17.66
CA LYS A 10 -3.84 5.15 17.12
C LYS A 10 -2.36 5.44 16.87
N LEU A 11 -2.09 6.26 15.86
CA LEU A 11 -0.77 6.84 15.68
C LEU A 11 -0.39 7.68 16.91
N PRO A 12 0.90 7.76 17.29
CA PRO A 12 1.35 8.72 18.27
C PRO A 12 1.00 10.15 17.84
N GLU A 13 0.86 11.07 18.80
CA GLU A 13 0.35 12.43 18.55
C GLU A 13 1.15 13.19 17.47
N ALA A 14 2.47 13.05 17.48
CA ALA A 14 3.35 13.65 16.47
C ALA A 14 3.09 13.14 15.04
N TYR A 15 2.49 11.96 14.89
CA TYR A 15 2.18 11.35 13.59
C TYR A 15 0.70 11.42 13.22
N ALA A 16 -0.17 11.96 14.10
CA ALA A 16 -1.60 12.08 13.85
C ALA A 16 -1.95 12.77 12.51
N PRO A 17 -1.22 13.82 12.05
CA PRO A 17 -1.48 14.43 10.75
C PRO A 17 -1.29 13.50 9.55
N PHE A 18 -0.51 12.42 9.71
CA PHE A 18 -0.24 11.44 8.64
C PHE A 18 -1.21 10.25 8.63
N SER A 19 -2.22 10.22 9.51
CA SER A 19 -3.25 9.17 9.51
C SER A 19 -3.84 8.92 8.11
N PRO A 20 -4.19 9.95 7.32
CA PRO A 20 -4.74 9.72 5.97
C PRO A 20 -3.77 8.99 5.02
N ILE A 21 -2.45 9.16 5.19
CA ILE A 21 -1.45 8.45 4.39
C ILE A 21 -1.38 6.98 4.82
N VAL A 22 -1.36 6.74 6.14
CA VAL A 22 -1.31 5.39 6.73
C VAL A 22 -2.52 4.56 6.30
N ASP A 23 -3.70 5.19 6.20
CA ASP A 23 -4.93 4.54 5.73
C ASP A 23 -4.80 4.01 4.29
N VAL A 24 -3.92 4.59 3.47
CA VAL A 24 -3.69 4.20 2.06
C VAL A 24 -2.57 3.16 1.92
N LEU A 25 -1.58 3.12 2.83
CA LEU A 25 -0.43 2.21 2.72
C LEU A 25 -0.77 0.73 2.46
N PRO A 26 -1.86 0.14 3.03
CA PRO A 26 -2.24 -1.24 2.75
C PRO A 26 -2.55 -1.54 1.27
N ILE A 27 -2.83 -0.53 0.44
CA ILE A 27 -3.12 -0.73 -0.99
C ILE A 27 -1.86 -0.90 -1.85
N ILE A 28 -0.68 -0.54 -1.33
CA ILE A 28 0.60 -0.55 -2.07
C ILE A 28 0.87 -1.90 -2.78
N PRO A 29 0.65 -3.08 -2.16
CA PRO A 29 0.86 -4.37 -2.85
C PRO A 29 0.03 -4.51 -4.13
N VAL A 30 -1.20 -4.00 -4.14
CA VAL A 30 -2.07 -4.00 -5.34
C VAL A 30 -1.49 -3.07 -6.41
N LEU A 31 -0.99 -1.90 -6.02
CA LEU A 31 -0.35 -0.97 -6.96
C LEU A 31 0.86 -1.59 -7.67
N PHE A 32 1.65 -2.44 -6.98
CA PHE A 32 2.76 -3.16 -7.62
C PHE A 32 2.30 -4.19 -8.65
N ILE A 33 1.18 -4.88 -8.40
CA ILE A 33 0.58 -5.79 -9.38
C ILE A 33 0.15 -4.98 -10.61
N LEU A 34 -0.56 -3.86 -10.40
CA LEU A 34 -0.98 -2.98 -11.50
C LEU A 34 0.22 -2.40 -12.26
N LEU A 35 1.30 -2.05 -11.56
CA LEU A 35 2.53 -1.58 -12.17
C LEU A 35 3.17 -2.62 -13.09
N ALA A 36 3.07 -3.92 -12.78
CA ALA A 36 3.55 -4.97 -13.68
C ALA A 36 2.80 -4.95 -15.04
N PHE A 37 1.50 -4.70 -15.03
CA PHE A 37 0.71 -4.54 -16.26
C PHE A 37 1.03 -3.24 -17.00
N VAL A 38 1.25 -2.14 -16.27
CA VAL A 38 1.71 -0.87 -16.85
C VAL A 38 3.07 -1.07 -17.55
N TRP A 39 3.99 -1.76 -16.88
CA TRP A 39 5.29 -2.10 -17.45
C TRP A 39 5.15 -2.95 -18.71
N GLN A 40 4.36 -4.03 -18.65
CA GLN A 40 4.12 -4.89 -19.81
C GLN A 40 3.46 -4.13 -20.98
N ALA A 41 2.48 -3.28 -20.70
CA ALA A 41 1.87 -2.41 -21.71
C ALA A 41 2.89 -1.46 -22.36
N SER A 42 3.84 -0.92 -21.59
CA SER A 42 4.89 -0.03 -22.11
C SER A 42 5.84 -0.71 -23.11
N VAL A 43 5.97 -2.03 -23.04
CA VAL A 43 6.77 -2.86 -23.96
C VAL A 43 5.91 -3.67 -24.92
N SER A 44 4.63 -3.32 -25.07
CA SER A 44 3.67 -3.96 -25.99
C SER A 44 3.41 -5.43 -25.70
N PHE A 45 3.48 -5.86 -24.43
CA PHE A 45 3.28 -7.24 -23.99
C PHE A 45 4.18 -8.25 -24.75
N ARG A 46 5.44 -7.86 -24.98
CA ARG A 46 6.48 -8.74 -25.53
C ARG A 46 7.10 -9.65 -24.47
#